data_AF-A0A9Q0HGN9-F1
#
_entry.id   AF-A0A9Q0HGN9-F1
#
_cell.length_a   1.000
_cell.length_b   1.000
_cell.length_c   1.000
_cell.angle_alpha   90.00
_cell.angle_beta   90.00
_cell.angle_gamma   90.00
#
_symmetry.space_group_name_H-M   'P 1'
#
loop_
_entity.id
_entity.type
_entity.pdbx_description
1 polymer ?
#
loop_
_entity_poly.entity_id
_entity_poly.type
_entity_poly.pdbx_seq_one_letter_code
_entity_poly.pdbx_strand_id
1 'polypeptide(L)'
;MALGFTCNSTTTKTCESLIDYVSPSDTTLANISSLFGVTNFYSLLGANFSLSTPSNQSFAANDTIKIPFPYSCSNGIGISDKIPLYTVKSGDNWDYIATYVYSRISVVHYGHVVTKGSSVEQIAVEYGTDANTILELNGISNANQLQAKKVLDVPLTVCNLVVHKESEDFPLLVANGTYALTASNCIQCKCQPSISAYNPLST
;
A
#
# COMPACT_ATOMS: atom_id res chain seq x y z
N MET A 1 -6.25 -4.89 20.24
CA MET A 1 -7.19 -5.06 19.12
C MET A 1 -6.65 -4.25 17.97
N ALA A 2 -6.29 -4.87 16.84
CA ALA A 2 -6.00 -4.12 15.63
C ALA A 2 -7.35 -3.63 15.10
N LEU A 3 -7.60 -2.33 15.23
CA LEU A 3 -8.75 -1.70 14.61
C LEU A 3 -8.37 -1.58 13.12
N GLY A 4 -9.07 -2.32 12.26
CA GLY A 4 -9.01 -2.11 10.82
C GLY A 4 -9.42 -0.68 10.49
N PHE A 5 -9.17 -0.24 9.27
CA PHE A 5 -9.43 1.15 8.94
C PHE A 5 -10.85 1.37 8.51
N THR A 6 -11.29 2.62 8.67
CA THR A 6 -12.64 3.02 8.31
C THR A 6 -12.79 2.99 6.79
N CYS A 7 -13.82 2.31 6.32
CA CYS A 7 -14.17 2.30 4.92
C CYS A 7 -15.64 2.70 4.76
N ASN A 8 -16.03 3.19 3.59
CA ASN A 8 -17.39 3.69 3.38
C ASN A 8 -18.27 2.66 2.65
N SER A 9 -18.52 1.51 3.29
CA SER A 9 -19.50 0.54 2.79
C SER A 9 -20.24 -0.19 3.91
N THR A 10 -21.56 -0.31 3.72
CA THR A 10 -22.46 -1.09 4.56
C THR A 10 -22.62 -2.54 4.07
N THR A 11 -22.09 -2.86 2.89
CA THR A 11 -22.07 -4.21 2.31
C THR A 11 -20.63 -4.66 2.09
N THR A 12 -20.39 -5.98 2.08
CA THR A 12 -19.05 -6.49 1.82
C THR A 12 -18.61 -6.12 0.40
N LYS A 13 -17.55 -5.32 0.29
CA LYS A 13 -16.91 -4.91 -0.97
C LYS A 13 -15.45 -5.28 -0.93
N THR A 14 -14.95 -5.83 -2.03
CA THR A 14 -13.52 -6.07 -2.23
C THR A 14 -12.89 -4.88 -2.93
N CYS A 15 -11.70 -4.48 -2.48
CA CYS A 15 -10.92 -3.41 -3.07
C CYS A 15 -9.48 -3.88 -3.28
N GLU A 16 -8.79 -3.25 -4.23
CA GLU A 16 -7.33 -3.29 -4.30
C GLU A 16 -6.74 -2.33 -3.27
N SER A 17 -5.68 -2.75 -2.59
CA SER A 17 -5.00 -1.93 -1.57
C SER A 17 -3.51 -2.21 -1.57
N LEU A 18 -2.75 -1.27 -1.00
CA LEU A 18 -1.29 -1.30 -0.93
C LEU A 18 -0.85 -1.14 0.52
N ILE A 19 0.32 -1.62 0.88
CA ILE A 19 0.91 -1.32 2.19
C ILE A 19 2.42 -1.23 2.11
N ASP A 20 3.00 -0.26 2.80
CA ASP A 20 4.44 -0.20 2.99
C ASP A 20 4.90 -1.35 3.89
N TYR A 21 5.79 -2.18 3.34
CA TYR A 21 6.53 -3.19 4.07
C TYR A 21 7.99 -2.79 4.20
N VAL A 22 8.43 -2.60 5.44
CA VAL A 22 9.84 -2.35 5.77
C VAL A 22 10.51 -3.69 6.03
N SER A 23 11.39 -4.11 5.11
CA SER A 23 12.02 -5.43 5.20
C SER A 23 12.93 -5.52 6.43
N PRO A 24 12.77 -6.52 7.32
CA PRO A 24 13.61 -6.64 8.52
C PRO A 24 15.02 -7.18 8.21
N SER A 25 15.20 -7.80 7.05
CA SER A 25 16.48 -8.37 6.57
C SER A 25 16.58 -8.26 5.06
N ASP A 26 17.77 -8.55 4.52
CA ASP A 26 17.96 -8.68 3.08
C ASP A 26 17.05 -9.78 2.52
N THR A 27 16.41 -9.50 1.38
CA THR A 27 15.42 -10.41 0.77
C THR A 27 15.35 -10.22 -0.75
N THR A 28 14.45 -10.94 -1.43
CA THR A 28 14.20 -10.83 -2.87
C THR A 28 12.71 -10.63 -3.16
N LEU A 29 12.35 -10.17 -4.37
CA LEU A 29 10.93 -10.04 -4.76
C LEU A 29 10.19 -11.39 -4.72
N ALA A 30 10.85 -12.49 -5.07
CA ALA A 30 10.28 -13.83 -4.98
C ALA A 30 9.92 -14.19 -3.52
N ASN A 31 10.82 -13.92 -2.57
CA ASN A 31 10.58 -14.18 -1.16
C ASN A 31 9.46 -13.28 -0.60
N ILE A 32 9.41 -12.02 -1.00
CA ILE A 32 8.33 -11.08 -0.64
C ILE A 32 7.00 -11.57 -1.19
N SER A 33 6.94 -11.95 -2.47
CA SER A 33 5.71 -12.45 -3.09
C SER A 33 5.18 -13.69 -2.35
N SER A 34 6.08 -14.60 -1.98
CA SER A 34 5.76 -15.78 -1.18
C SER A 34 5.27 -15.42 0.23
N LEU A 35 5.96 -14.51 0.91
CA LEU A 35 5.61 -14.06 2.27
C LEU A 35 4.21 -13.43 2.34
N PHE A 36 3.84 -12.68 1.32
CA PHE A 36 2.56 -11.97 1.27
C PHE A 36 1.46 -12.71 0.50
N GLY A 37 1.77 -13.85 -0.13
CA GLY A 37 0.83 -14.59 -0.97
C GLY A 37 0.43 -13.84 -2.24
N VAL A 38 1.31 -12.99 -2.77
CA VAL A 38 1.08 -12.26 -4.03
C VAL A 38 1.21 -13.23 -5.19
N THR A 39 0.09 -13.62 -5.79
CA THR A 39 0.03 -14.60 -6.88
C THR A 39 0.36 -13.99 -8.24
N ASN A 40 -0.02 -12.74 -8.47
CA ASN A 40 0.32 -12.00 -9.67
C ASN A 40 1.61 -11.18 -9.44
N PHE A 41 2.77 -11.69 -9.85
CA PHE A 41 4.05 -11.00 -9.68
C PHE A 41 4.06 -9.58 -10.30
N TYR A 42 3.29 -9.36 -11.37
CA TYR A 42 3.22 -8.06 -12.02
C TYR A 42 2.48 -7.01 -11.20
N SER A 43 1.59 -7.39 -10.27
CA SER A 43 0.99 -6.40 -9.36
C SER A 43 2.02 -5.86 -8.36
N LEU A 44 2.96 -6.69 -7.91
CA LEU A 44 4.07 -6.26 -7.07
C LEU A 44 5.03 -5.34 -7.83
N LEU A 45 5.35 -5.67 -9.09
CA LEU A 45 6.13 -4.79 -9.95
C LEU A 45 5.38 -3.48 -10.21
N GLY A 46 4.09 -3.52 -10.51
CA GLY A 46 3.24 -2.36 -10.76
C GLY A 46 3.28 -1.30 -9.66
N ALA A 47 3.41 -1.75 -8.41
CA ALA A 47 3.47 -0.88 -7.24
C ALA A 47 4.86 -0.26 -6.97
N ASN A 48 5.94 -0.76 -7.58
CA ASN A 48 7.31 -0.43 -7.14
C ASN A 48 8.40 -0.36 -8.23
N PHE A 49 8.29 -1.12 -9.32
CA PHE A 49 9.41 -1.48 -10.21
C PHE A 49 9.03 -1.50 -11.70
N SER A 50 10.01 -1.54 -12.59
CA SER A 50 9.75 -1.74 -14.01
C SER A 50 9.32 -3.18 -14.32
N LEU A 51 8.59 -3.38 -15.42
CA LEU A 51 8.16 -4.71 -15.89
C LEU A 51 9.32 -5.67 -16.21
N SER A 52 10.52 -5.14 -16.44
CA SER A 52 11.72 -5.91 -16.73
C SER A 52 12.48 -6.38 -15.49
N THR A 53 12.07 -5.97 -14.29
CA THR A 53 12.76 -6.33 -13.05
C THR A 53 12.60 -7.83 -12.77
N PRO A 54 13.71 -8.56 -12.56
CA PRO A 54 13.65 -10.01 -12.35
C PRO A 54 13.20 -10.35 -10.92
N SER A 55 12.65 -11.55 -10.73
CA SER A 55 12.15 -12.02 -9.42
C SER A 55 13.23 -12.22 -8.36
N ASN A 56 14.49 -12.39 -8.78
CA ASN A 56 15.65 -12.49 -7.90
C ASN A 56 16.26 -11.12 -7.53
N GLN A 57 15.67 -10.01 -7.98
CA GLN A 57 16.09 -8.67 -7.54
C GLN A 57 16.10 -8.63 -6.02
N SER A 58 17.24 -8.23 -5.45
CA SER A 58 17.47 -8.15 -4.02
C SER A 58 17.13 -6.77 -3.46
N PHE A 59 16.69 -6.75 -2.20
CA PHE A 59 16.39 -5.56 -1.41
C PHE A 59 17.10 -5.65 -0.08
N ALA A 60 17.63 -4.53 0.38
CA ALA A 60 18.36 -4.46 1.63
C ALA A 60 17.39 -4.43 2.82
N ALA A 61 17.89 -4.83 3.97
CA ALA A 61 17.19 -4.59 5.23
C ALA A 61 16.88 -3.09 5.40
N ASN A 62 15.68 -2.81 5.89
CA ASN A 62 15.04 -1.50 6.08
C ASN A 62 14.58 -0.78 4.81
N ASP A 63 14.68 -1.40 3.63
CA ASP A 63 14.02 -0.89 2.43
C ASP A 63 12.49 -1.02 2.57
N THR A 64 11.77 -0.01 2.08
CA THR A 64 10.30 0.03 2.06
C THR A 64 9.78 -0.41 0.70
N ILE A 65 8.84 -1.34 0.68
CA ILE A 65 8.25 -1.92 -0.53
C ILE A 65 6.73 -1.90 -0.41
N LYS A 66 6.03 -1.39 -1.43
CA LYS A 66 4.57 -1.36 -1.50
C LYS A 66 4.03 -2.74 -1.88
N ILE A 67 3.32 -3.38 -0.97
CA ILE A 67 2.78 -4.71 -1.19
C ILE A 67 1.31 -4.60 -1.61
N PRO A 68 0.91 -5.09 -2.80
CA PRO A 68 -0.49 -5.22 -3.15
C PRO A 68 -1.13 -6.34 -2.34
N PHE A 69 -2.32 -6.09 -1.83
CA PHE A 69 -3.10 -7.12 -1.16
C PHE A 69 -4.60 -6.84 -1.34
N PRO A 70 -5.43 -7.90 -1.40
CA PRO A 70 -6.88 -7.78 -1.48
C PRO A 70 -7.44 -7.32 -0.14
N TYR A 71 -8.32 -6.32 -0.18
CA TYR A 71 -8.95 -5.73 0.97
C TYR A 71 -10.45 -6.01 0.97
N SER A 72 -11.03 -6.33 2.13
CA SER A 72 -12.47 -6.48 2.30
C SER A 72 -13.00 -5.40 3.24
N CYS A 73 -13.92 -4.59 2.76
CA CYS A 73 -14.64 -3.58 3.54
C CYS A 73 -16.03 -4.11 3.92
N SER A 74 -16.36 -4.14 5.22
CA SER A 74 -17.66 -4.55 5.73
C SER A 74 -18.01 -3.79 7.01
N ASN A 75 -19.25 -3.29 7.11
CA ASN A 75 -19.74 -2.52 8.27
C ASN A 75 -18.83 -1.34 8.66
N GLY A 76 -18.30 -0.65 7.67
CA GLY A 76 -17.45 0.51 7.88
C GLY A 76 -16.03 0.20 8.33
N ILE A 77 -15.64 -1.07 8.47
CA ILE A 77 -14.29 -1.50 8.80
C ILE A 77 -13.79 -2.33 7.63
N GLY A 78 -12.55 -2.11 7.20
CA GLY A 78 -11.92 -3.10 6.33
C GLY A 78 -10.55 -3.56 6.77
N ILE A 79 -10.25 -4.75 6.27
CA ILE A 79 -9.18 -5.64 6.68
C ILE A 79 -8.66 -6.40 5.46
N SER A 80 -7.50 -7.05 5.56
CA SER A 80 -7.07 -8.01 4.54
C SER A 80 -8.13 -9.06 4.26
N ASP A 81 -8.34 -9.39 2.98
CA ASP A 81 -9.10 -10.56 2.59
C ASP A 81 -8.17 -11.77 2.44
N LYS A 82 -8.12 -12.60 3.49
CA LYS A 82 -7.47 -13.94 3.54
C LYS A 82 -5.94 -14.00 3.40
N ILE A 83 -5.27 -12.98 2.88
CA ILE A 83 -3.79 -12.92 2.79
C ILE A 83 -3.23 -11.65 3.45
N PRO A 84 -2.01 -11.69 4.03
CA PRO A 84 -1.10 -12.83 4.07
C PRO A 84 -1.56 -13.92 5.07
N LEU A 85 -1.35 -15.18 4.70
CA LEU A 85 -1.57 -16.32 5.58
C LEU A 85 -0.23 -16.85 6.07
N TYR A 86 0.01 -16.77 7.39
CA TYR A 86 1.22 -17.29 8.01
C TYR A 86 0.96 -18.62 8.72
N THR A 87 1.77 -19.64 8.41
CA THR A 87 1.76 -20.90 9.16
C THR A 87 2.73 -20.80 10.33
N VAL A 88 2.19 -20.76 11.56
CA VAL A 88 2.96 -20.65 12.81
C VAL A 88 3.97 -21.80 12.93
N LYS A 89 5.22 -21.46 13.19
CA LYS A 89 6.33 -22.40 13.41
C LYS A 89 6.56 -22.65 14.90
N SER A 90 7.22 -23.76 15.23
CA SER A 90 7.58 -24.08 16.61
C SER A 90 8.51 -23.00 17.19
N GLY A 91 8.11 -22.39 18.32
CA GLY A 91 8.84 -21.31 18.98
C GLY A 91 8.37 -19.90 18.62
N ASP A 92 7.47 -19.76 17.64
CA ASP A 92 6.87 -18.47 17.32
C ASP A 92 5.97 -17.97 18.45
N ASN A 93 5.92 -16.66 18.58
CA ASN A 93 4.90 -15.96 19.34
C ASN A 93 4.35 -14.80 18.51
N TRP A 94 3.18 -14.29 18.90
CA TRP A 94 2.49 -13.24 18.16
C TRP A 94 3.30 -11.96 18.01
N ASP A 95 4.03 -11.54 19.05
CA ASP A 95 4.87 -10.34 18.99
C ASP A 95 6.04 -10.55 18.03
N TYR A 96 6.61 -11.75 17.99
CA TYR A 96 7.67 -12.09 17.05
C TYR A 96 7.19 -12.05 15.61
N ILE A 97 6.07 -12.71 15.30
CA ILE A 97 5.50 -12.73 13.94
C ILE A 97 5.10 -11.31 13.53
N ALA A 98 4.37 -10.59 14.38
CA ALA A 98 3.98 -9.23 14.09
C ALA A 98 5.22 -8.37 13.85
N THR A 99 6.21 -8.38 14.75
CA THR A 99 7.33 -7.44 14.73
C THR A 99 8.42 -7.80 13.74
N TYR A 100 8.82 -9.06 13.64
CA TYR A 100 10.01 -9.48 12.89
C TYR A 100 9.70 -10.21 11.58
N VAL A 101 8.45 -10.66 11.36
CA VAL A 101 8.04 -11.24 10.08
C VAL A 101 7.28 -10.21 9.25
N TYR A 102 6.29 -9.55 9.84
CA TYR A 102 5.45 -8.59 9.15
C TYR A 102 5.73 -7.12 9.51
N SER A 103 6.81 -6.82 10.25
CA SER A 103 7.21 -5.43 10.56
C SER A 103 6.09 -4.57 11.20
N ARG A 104 5.23 -5.22 11.99
CA ARG A 104 4.00 -4.72 12.62
C ARG A 104 2.96 -4.16 11.63
N ILE A 105 2.97 -4.65 10.40
CA ILE A 105 1.93 -4.35 9.41
C ILE A 105 0.54 -4.64 9.99
N SER A 106 -0.32 -3.62 9.96
CA SER A 106 -1.78 -3.76 10.05
C SER A 106 -2.33 -3.55 8.64
N VAL A 107 -3.35 -4.29 8.22
CA VAL A 107 -3.72 -4.41 6.79
C VAL A 107 -4.86 -3.47 6.38
N VAL A 108 -4.69 -2.70 5.28
CA VAL A 108 -5.39 -1.42 5.01
C VAL A 108 -5.28 -0.83 3.58
N HIS A 109 -6.27 -0.07 3.12
CA HIS A 109 -6.03 1.03 2.15
C HIS A 109 -4.75 1.84 2.48
N TYR A 110 -4.02 2.32 1.46
CA TYR A 110 -2.55 2.50 1.54
C TYR A 110 -1.94 2.80 2.92
N GLY A 111 -1.47 1.74 3.56
CA GLY A 111 -0.82 1.81 4.86
C GLY A 111 0.61 2.35 4.72
N HIS A 112 0.81 3.63 5.00
CA HIS A 112 2.13 4.25 4.99
C HIS A 112 2.82 4.09 6.36
N VAL A 113 4.04 3.57 6.37
CA VAL A 113 4.84 3.48 7.61
C VAL A 113 5.61 4.78 7.81
N VAL A 114 5.28 5.52 8.87
CA VAL A 114 5.88 6.83 9.16
C VAL A 114 7.39 6.70 9.35
N THR A 115 8.15 7.38 8.49
CA THR A 115 9.59 7.47 8.61
C THR A 115 9.98 8.39 9.77
N LYS A 116 11.09 8.09 10.45
CA LYS A 116 11.57 8.90 11.57
C LYS A 116 11.89 10.32 11.11
N GLY A 117 11.22 11.31 11.71
CA GLY A 117 11.43 12.72 11.42
C GLY A 117 10.52 13.30 10.32
N SER A 118 9.68 12.48 9.69
CA SER A 118 8.66 12.96 8.74
C SER A 118 7.56 13.75 9.45
N SER A 119 6.93 14.68 8.74
CA SER A 119 5.71 15.38 9.17
C SER A 119 4.49 14.94 8.35
N VAL A 120 3.28 15.21 8.85
CA VAL A 120 2.04 14.87 8.14
C VAL A 120 1.93 15.66 6.83
N GLU A 121 2.43 16.90 6.80
CA GLU A 121 2.43 17.76 5.61
C GLU A 121 3.34 17.19 4.51
N GLN A 122 4.52 16.68 4.88
CA GLN A 122 5.43 16.05 3.91
C GLN A 122 4.80 14.80 3.30
N ILE A 123 4.16 13.96 4.13
CA ILE A 123 3.46 12.75 3.69
C ILE A 123 2.28 13.13 2.77
N ALA A 124 1.50 14.15 3.14
CA ALA A 124 0.38 14.63 2.33
C ALA A 124 0.83 15.07 0.93
N VAL A 125 1.92 15.85 0.85
CA VAL A 125 2.51 16.28 -0.42
C VAL A 125 3.01 15.08 -1.24
N GLU A 126 3.69 14.12 -0.59
CA GLU A 126 4.21 12.91 -1.25
C GLU A 126 3.10 12.11 -1.95
N TYR A 127 1.95 11.96 -1.30
CA TYR A 127 0.83 11.16 -1.82
C TYR A 127 -0.24 11.97 -2.55
N GLY A 128 -0.05 13.29 -2.69
CA GLY A 128 -0.97 14.17 -3.39
C GLY A 128 -2.35 14.25 -2.72
N THR A 129 -2.36 14.37 -1.39
CA THR A 129 -3.56 14.52 -0.56
C THR A 129 -3.39 15.69 0.43
N ASP A 130 -4.37 15.91 1.30
CA ASP A 130 -4.38 16.97 2.31
C ASP A 130 -3.98 16.44 3.69
N ALA A 131 -3.17 17.20 4.43
CA ALA A 131 -2.74 16.81 5.77
C ALA A 131 -3.92 16.61 6.73
N ASN A 132 -4.95 17.45 6.63
CA ASN A 132 -6.18 17.32 7.42
C ASN A 132 -6.91 16.01 7.12
N THR A 133 -6.98 15.60 5.85
CA THR A 133 -7.57 14.31 5.47
C THR A 133 -6.83 13.15 6.11
N ILE A 134 -5.49 13.17 6.13
CA ILE A 134 -4.69 12.16 6.83
C ILE A 134 -4.98 12.18 8.34
N LEU A 135 -5.01 13.35 8.98
CA LEU A 135 -5.27 13.47 10.42
C LEU A 135 -6.65 12.93 10.81
N GLU A 136 -7.69 13.35 10.08
CA GLU A 136 -9.08 12.93 10.31
C GLU A 136 -9.25 11.42 10.11
N LEU A 137 -8.74 10.88 9.00
CA LEU A 137 -8.83 9.46 8.67
C LEU A 137 -8.14 8.57 9.72
N ASN A 138 -7.10 9.09 10.36
CA ASN A 138 -6.32 8.36 11.36
C ASN A 138 -6.67 8.71 12.82
N GLY A 139 -7.71 9.54 13.05
CA GLY A 139 -8.12 9.98 14.38
C GLY A 139 -7.02 10.72 15.16
N ILE A 140 -6.14 11.46 14.47
CA ILE A 140 -5.03 12.20 15.07
C ILE A 140 -5.45 13.66 15.23
N SER A 141 -5.59 14.12 16.48
CA SER A 141 -6.05 15.49 16.76
C SER A 141 -4.95 16.55 16.58
N ASN A 142 -3.68 16.18 16.64
CA ASN A 142 -2.55 17.10 16.46
C ASN A 142 -1.39 16.41 15.72
N ALA A 143 -0.91 17.02 14.64
CA ALA A 143 0.19 16.51 13.82
C ALA A 143 1.49 16.23 14.63
N ASN A 144 1.73 16.96 15.72
CA ASN A 144 2.88 16.72 16.60
C ASN A 144 2.82 15.39 17.36
N GLN A 145 1.68 14.71 17.35
CA GLN A 145 1.52 13.36 17.91
C GLN A 145 1.97 12.26 16.94
N LEU A 146 2.45 12.62 15.75
CA LEU A 146 2.93 11.65 14.77
C LEU A 146 4.15 10.90 15.32
N GLN A 147 4.05 9.57 15.32
CA GLN A 147 5.10 8.68 15.84
C GLN A 147 5.75 7.92 14.69
N ALA A 148 7.08 7.84 14.71
CA ALA A 148 7.83 7.00 13.78
C ALA A 148 7.39 5.54 13.89
N LYS A 149 7.38 4.82 12.76
CA LYS A 149 6.93 3.42 12.62
C LYS A 149 5.44 3.19 12.85
N LYS A 150 4.65 4.24 13.10
CA LYS A 150 3.18 4.14 13.08
C LYS A 150 2.73 3.92 11.63
N VAL A 151 1.75 3.03 11.43
CA VAL A 151 1.06 2.89 10.14
C VAL A 151 -0.04 3.94 10.07
N LEU A 152 -0.06 4.73 9.01
CA LEU A 152 -1.13 5.67 8.68
C LEU A 152 -1.93 5.16 7.48
N ASP A 153 -3.26 5.34 7.52
CA ASP A 153 -4.07 5.33 6.32
C ASP A 153 -3.75 6.59 5.52
N VAL A 154 -3.36 6.42 4.27
CA VAL A 154 -3.16 7.56 3.37
C VAL A 154 -4.00 7.31 2.11
N PRO A 155 -4.99 8.16 1.82
CA PRO A 155 -5.78 7.99 0.62
C PRO A 155 -4.92 8.26 -0.60
N LEU A 156 -4.70 7.23 -1.42
CA LEU A 156 -4.00 7.40 -2.69
C LEU A 156 -4.95 7.99 -3.73
N THR A 157 -4.50 9.06 -4.36
CA THR A 157 -5.15 9.57 -5.57
C THR A 157 -4.94 8.57 -6.71
N VAL A 158 -6.03 8.22 -7.40
CA VAL A 158 -6.01 7.32 -8.55
C VAL A 158 -6.23 8.10 -9.85
N CYS A 159 -5.71 7.59 -10.95
CA CYS A 159 -6.04 8.16 -12.25
C CYS A 159 -7.49 7.87 -12.63
N ASN A 160 -8.12 8.83 -13.30
CA ASN A 160 -9.43 8.61 -13.89
C ASN A 160 -9.28 7.72 -15.14
N LEU A 161 -9.40 6.41 -14.95
CA LEU A 161 -9.39 5.42 -16.02
C LEU A 161 -10.81 5.14 -16.48
N VAL A 162 -11.04 5.24 -17.79
CA VAL A 162 -12.34 4.91 -18.38
C VAL A 162 -12.38 3.40 -18.66
N VAL A 163 -12.75 2.62 -17.65
CA VAL A 163 -13.08 1.20 -17.81
C VAL A 163 -14.60 1.05 -17.74
N HIS A 164 -15.19 0.42 -18.76
CA HIS A 164 -16.63 0.17 -18.80
C HIS A 164 -17.07 -0.72 -17.65
N LYS A 165 -18.23 -0.44 -17.05
CA LYS A 165 -18.77 -1.19 -15.90
C LYS A 165 -19.04 -2.66 -16.19
N GLU A 166 -19.18 -3.02 -17.47
CA GLU A 166 -19.37 -4.39 -17.94
C GLU A 166 -18.06 -5.15 -18.14
N SER A 167 -16.91 -4.48 -18.05
CA SER A 167 -15.60 -5.13 -18.12
C SER A 167 -15.35 -5.98 -16.88
N GLU A 168 -14.70 -7.13 -17.06
CA GLU A 168 -14.17 -7.94 -15.94
C GLU A 168 -13.14 -7.16 -15.12
N ASP A 169 -12.44 -6.22 -15.77
CA ASP A 169 -11.43 -5.37 -15.15
C ASP A 169 -12.05 -4.18 -14.37
N PHE A 170 -13.38 -4.05 -14.32
CA PHE A 170 -14.04 -2.95 -13.61
C PHE A 170 -14.27 -3.27 -12.12
N PRO A 171 -13.95 -2.33 -11.20
CA PRO A 171 -13.26 -1.06 -11.41
C PRO A 171 -11.74 -1.24 -11.45
N LEU A 172 -11.07 -0.76 -12.51
CA LEU A 172 -9.60 -0.74 -12.56
C LEU A 172 -9.11 0.55 -11.90
N LEU A 173 -8.46 0.41 -10.75
CA LEU A 173 -7.87 1.51 -10.01
C LEU A 173 -6.35 1.44 -10.12
N VAL A 174 -5.73 2.54 -10.56
CA VAL A 174 -4.28 2.67 -10.62
C VAL A 174 -3.87 3.89 -9.84
N ALA A 175 -3.14 3.67 -8.74
CA ALA A 175 -2.67 4.72 -7.86
C ALA A 175 -1.61 5.58 -8.55
N ASN A 176 -1.54 6.84 -8.15
CA ASN A 176 -0.55 7.78 -8.65
C ASN A 176 0.89 7.24 -8.52
N GLY A 177 1.67 7.31 -9.61
CA GLY A 177 3.04 6.82 -9.68
C GLY A 177 3.18 5.31 -9.91
N THR A 178 2.07 4.59 -10.04
CA THR A 178 2.05 3.13 -10.24
C THR A 178 1.51 2.76 -11.63
N TYR A 179 1.56 1.48 -11.96
CA TYR A 179 0.84 0.93 -13.10
C TYR A 179 0.18 -0.40 -12.76
N ALA A 180 -0.83 -0.76 -13.55
CA ALA A 180 -1.44 -2.08 -13.52
C ALA A 180 -1.38 -2.71 -14.91
N LEU A 181 -1.31 -4.05 -14.93
CA LEU A 181 -1.55 -4.84 -16.14
C LEU A 181 -2.99 -5.36 -16.10
N THR A 182 -3.68 -5.26 -17.23
CA THR A 182 -5.09 -5.64 -17.39
C THR A 182 -5.26 -6.44 -18.68
N ALA A 183 -6.46 -7.01 -18.91
CA ALA A 183 -6.74 -7.85 -20.09
C ALA A 183 -5.69 -8.97 -20.27
N SER A 184 -5.52 -9.81 -19.24
CA SER A 184 -4.54 -10.92 -19.23
C SER A 184 -3.11 -10.49 -19.56
N ASN A 185 -2.68 -9.36 -19.02
CA ASN A 185 -1.36 -8.74 -19.20
C ASN A 185 -1.07 -8.18 -20.61
N CYS A 186 -2.09 -8.03 -21.46
CA CYS A 186 -1.91 -7.42 -22.79
C CYS A 186 -1.86 -5.90 -22.75
N ILE A 187 -2.46 -5.26 -21.73
CA ILE A 187 -2.58 -3.80 -21.64
C ILE A 187 -1.92 -3.32 -20.34
N GLN A 188 -1.09 -2.28 -20.44
CA GLN A 188 -0.49 -1.61 -19.30
C GLN A 188 -1.12 -0.23 -19.10
N CYS A 189 -1.79 -0.04 -17.97
CA CYS A 189 -2.35 1.25 -17.55
C CYS A 189 -1.39 1.92 -16.57
N LYS A 190 -0.78 3.04 -16.96
CA LYS A 190 0.13 3.81 -16.11
C LYS A 190 -0.58 5.04 -15.56
N CYS A 191 -0.45 5.28 -14.27
CA CYS A 191 -0.90 6.52 -13.65
C CYS A 191 0.30 7.39 -13.31
N GLN A 192 0.43 8.52 -13.99
CA GLN A 192 1.54 9.45 -13.76
C GLN A 192 1.13 10.53 -12.76
N PRO A 193 2.05 10.97 -11.89
CA PRO A 193 1.82 12.15 -11.06
C PRO A 193 1.53 13.33 -11.96
N SER A 194 0.42 14.02 -11.69
CA SER A 194 0.22 15.36 -12.18
C SER A 194 1.36 16.20 -11.61
N ILE A 195 2.40 16.41 -12.42
CA ILE A 195 3.47 17.34 -12.10
C ILE A 195 2.80 18.70 -12.11
N SER A 196 2.32 19.16 -10.96
CA SER A 196 2.23 20.60 -10.73
C SER A 196 3.64 21.11 -10.93
N ALA A 197 3.86 21.82 -12.04
CA ALA A 197 5.14 22.43 -12.34
C ALA A 197 5.55 23.33 -11.18
N TYR A 198 6.34 22.80 -10.24
CA TYR A 198 7.20 23.63 -9.41
C TYR A 198 8.28 24.14 -10.37
N ASN A 199 8.12 25.38 -10.84
CA ASN A 199 9.20 26.11 -11.48
C ASN A 199 9.98 26.85 -10.38
N PRO A 200 11.14 26.33 -9.91
CA PRO A 200 11.98 27.04 -8.94
C PRO A 200 12.74 28.25 -9.52
N LEU A 201 12.49 28.68 -10.76
CA LEU A 201 13.19 29.82 -11.36
C LEU A 201 12.20 30.75 -12.07
N SER A 202 11.63 31.67 -11.30
CA SER A 202 11.22 32.99 -11.81
C SER A 202 11.57 34.04 -10.76
N THR A 203 12.85 34.40 -10.73
CA THR A 203 13.36 35.71 -10.30
C THR A 203 14.01 36.35 -11.51
#